data_AF-A0A522UGI9-F1
#
_entry.id   AF-A0A522UGI9-F1
#
_cell.length_a   1.000
_cell.length_b   1.000
_cell.length_c   1.000
_cell.angle_alpha   90.00
_cell.angle_beta   90.00
_cell.angle_gamma   90.00
#
_symmetry.space_group_name_H-M   'P 1'
#
loop_
_entity.id
_entity.type
_entity.pdbx_description
1 polymer ?
#
loop_
_entity_poly.entity_id
_entity_poly.type
_entity_poly.pdbx_seq_one_letter_code
_entity_poly.pdbx_strand_id
1 'polypeptide(L)'
;MGAAFDVAGQSVYKPRTFFCIMQKLSTTLFFSVLFFAGCKIEQPLAPPQPITAVPEQPVMMAPANVPPKPVAPPWQDLVFPTAQTGLLSGDLRVFMPANPAHPDSGLFGTVRNGAKGLSRFHEGLDIAPLHRDRRGEPTDEVHAVAKGVVAYVSSVAGNSNYGKYVVLLHNDPVGAVYTLYAHLASLAVKPGQTVQPGAPLGVMGHTSSSAIPRERGHVHFEIGLVNNERFAYWYRAQKLKPDHGNFHGQNLTGVDPLAFLRWQRQNPEGSFRDFLATQPAAFELVVIPAHALDFFRRHPALWEGAAWRAGAAVVLSCTENGLPLKGRLATEAERRSLGRTRVAVTKIDAAVLGRNGSHLVTPGRRGWMLGQSGEHWLSALCY
;
A
#
# COMPACT_ATOMS: atom_id res chain seq x y z
N MET A 1 -46.25 28.89 -19.07
CA MET A 1 -47.02 29.55 -17.99
C MET A 1 -46.68 28.80 -16.72
N GLY A 2 -45.89 29.26 -15.77
CA GLY A 2 -45.67 30.62 -15.30
C GLY A 2 -46.14 30.67 -13.84
N ALA A 3 -45.23 30.52 -12.89
CA ALA A 3 -45.40 30.98 -11.50
C ALA A 3 -44.02 31.09 -10.85
N ALA A 4 -43.65 32.34 -10.55
CA ALA A 4 -42.47 32.74 -9.81
C ALA A 4 -42.78 32.76 -8.31
N PHE A 5 -41.77 32.52 -7.48
CA PHE A 5 -41.62 33.18 -6.18
C PHE A 5 -40.13 33.47 -5.94
N ASP A 6 -39.91 34.69 -5.45
CA ASP A 6 -38.65 35.40 -5.30
C ASP A 6 -38.23 35.40 -3.81
N VAL A 7 -37.06 36.00 -3.56
CA VAL A 7 -36.54 36.58 -2.31
C VAL A 7 -35.40 35.82 -1.59
N ALA A 8 -34.18 36.25 -1.96
CA ALA A 8 -33.10 36.85 -1.16
C ALA A 8 -32.45 36.12 0.04
N GLY A 9 -31.11 36.21 0.07
CA GLY A 9 -30.31 36.01 1.28
C GLY A 9 -28.81 35.78 1.01
N GLN A 10 -28.08 36.81 0.57
CA GLN A 10 -26.60 36.79 0.52
C GLN A 10 -26.02 37.00 1.92
N SER A 11 -24.97 36.23 2.29
CA SER A 11 -24.07 36.57 3.38
C SER A 11 -22.63 36.25 2.99
N VAL A 12 -21.81 37.29 3.03
CA VAL A 12 -20.40 37.37 2.67
C VAL A 12 -19.57 37.11 3.93
N TYR A 13 -18.63 36.16 3.89
CA TYR A 13 -17.67 35.92 4.98
C TYR A 13 -16.30 36.46 4.59
N LYS A 14 -15.76 37.39 5.41
CA LYS A 14 -14.36 37.86 5.37
C LYS A 14 -13.66 37.51 6.70
N PRO A 15 -12.32 37.33 6.70
CA PRO A 15 -11.59 36.71 7.80
C PRO A 15 -11.07 37.75 8.82
N ARG A 16 -10.84 37.32 10.06
CA ARG A 16 -10.07 38.08 11.07
C ARG A 16 -8.94 37.23 11.64
N THR A 17 -7.72 37.69 11.36
CA THR A 17 -6.48 37.45 12.09
C THR A 17 -6.61 37.87 13.57
N PHE A 18 -6.03 37.10 14.49
CA PHE A 18 -5.63 37.62 15.80
C PHE A 18 -4.32 37.02 16.29
N PHE A 19 -3.61 37.88 17.00
CA PHE A 19 -2.20 37.90 17.35
C PHE A 19 -1.90 37.15 18.66
N CYS A 20 -0.63 36.83 18.84
CA CYS A 20 0.00 36.18 19.99
C CYS A 20 -0.01 37.06 21.26
N ILE A 21 -0.26 36.47 22.45
CA ILE A 21 0.13 37.05 23.76
C ILE A 21 0.67 35.92 24.65
N MET A 22 1.93 36.07 25.07
CA MET A 22 2.55 35.32 26.16
C MET A 22 2.11 35.87 27.51
N GLN A 23 1.84 35.00 28.49
CA GLN A 23 1.93 35.36 29.90
C GLN A 23 2.35 34.17 30.75
N LYS A 24 3.45 34.36 31.49
CA LYS A 24 4.00 33.51 32.54
C LYS A 24 3.03 33.49 33.74
N LEU A 25 2.89 32.36 34.42
CA LEU A 25 2.49 32.32 35.83
C LEU A 25 3.15 31.10 36.51
N SER A 26 3.84 31.39 37.61
CA SER A 26 4.56 30.50 38.51
C SER A 26 3.89 30.64 39.88
N THR A 27 3.41 29.56 40.51
CA THR A 27 3.23 29.52 41.98
C THR A 27 2.99 28.08 42.51
N THR A 28 4.00 27.60 43.24
CA THR A 28 4.00 27.00 44.59
C THR A 28 2.90 26.05 45.07
N LEU A 29 3.37 24.83 45.42
CA LEU A 29 2.71 23.76 46.19
C LEU A 29 2.31 24.16 47.62
N PHE A 30 1.13 23.70 48.08
CA PHE A 30 0.79 23.56 49.49
C PHE A 30 0.59 22.08 49.84
N PHE A 31 1.36 21.60 50.82
CA PHE A 31 1.22 20.28 51.45
C PHE A 31 0.15 20.36 52.55
N SER A 32 -0.79 19.42 52.58
CA SER A 32 -1.63 19.16 53.75
C SER A 32 -1.55 17.67 54.08
N VAL A 33 -1.03 17.39 55.27
CA VAL A 33 -0.87 16.04 55.85
C VAL A 33 -2.14 15.73 56.64
N LEU A 34 -2.86 14.68 56.24
CA LEU A 34 -3.94 14.07 57.02
C LEU A 34 -3.53 12.62 57.33
N PHE A 35 -3.36 12.35 58.63
CA PHE A 35 -3.08 11.02 59.17
C PHE A 35 -4.35 10.17 59.16
N PHE A 36 -4.33 9.04 58.45
CA PHE A 36 -5.22 7.91 58.69
C PHE A 36 -4.39 6.65 58.91
N ALA A 37 -4.58 6.04 60.07
CA ALA A 37 -3.98 4.78 60.47
C ALA A 37 -4.73 3.59 59.85
N GLY A 38 -3.98 2.57 59.44
CA GLY A 38 -4.54 1.22 59.26
C GLY A 38 -4.96 0.82 57.84
N CYS A 39 -4.01 0.73 56.91
CA CYS A 39 -4.08 -0.24 55.80
C CYS A 39 -2.65 -0.57 55.36
N LYS A 40 -2.35 -1.86 55.14
CA LYS A 40 -1.09 -2.29 54.55
C LYS A 40 -0.95 -1.65 53.18
N ILE A 41 0.00 -0.73 53.04
CA ILE A 41 0.37 -0.11 51.78
C ILE A 41 1.11 -1.18 50.98
N GLU A 42 0.44 -1.79 50.00
CA GLU A 42 1.16 -2.39 48.87
C GLU A 42 2.06 -1.31 48.27
N GLN A 43 3.35 -1.64 48.13
CA GLN A 43 4.30 -0.74 47.48
C GLN A 43 3.73 -0.29 46.14
N PRO A 44 3.82 1.01 45.79
CA PRO A 44 3.45 1.45 44.46
C PRO A 44 4.30 0.68 43.45
N LEU A 45 3.65 0.06 42.45
CA LEU A 45 4.37 -0.47 41.29
C LEU A 45 5.30 0.63 40.77
N ALA A 46 6.56 0.25 40.56
CA ALA A 46 7.54 1.13 39.96
C ALA A 46 6.96 1.75 38.67
N PRO A 47 7.21 3.05 38.41
CA PRO A 47 6.79 3.67 37.16
C PRO A 47 7.29 2.82 35.99
N PRO A 48 6.49 2.67 34.90
CA PRO A 48 6.94 1.92 33.74
C PRO A 48 8.27 2.52 33.29
N GLN A 49 9.28 1.64 33.22
CA GLN A 49 10.59 2.00 32.70
C GLN A 49 10.37 2.67 31.32
N PRO A 50 11.03 3.80 31.04
CA PRO A 50 11.00 4.36 29.70
C PRO A 50 11.36 3.23 28.73
N ILE A 51 10.55 3.06 27.68
CA ILE A 51 10.87 2.15 26.58
C ILE A 51 12.20 2.65 26.05
N THR A 52 13.29 2.01 26.49
CA THR A 52 14.60 2.19 25.92
C THR A 52 14.45 1.86 24.45
N ALA A 53 14.75 2.84 23.60
CA ALA A 53 14.83 2.64 22.18
C ALA A 53 15.61 1.35 21.95
N VAL A 54 14.99 0.39 21.27
CA VAL A 54 15.68 -0.79 20.78
C VAL A 54 16.90 -0.24 20.03
N PRO A 55 18.14 -0.59 20.43
CA PRO A 55 19.31 -0.07 19.74
C PRO A 55 19.17 -0.49 18.28
N GLU A 56 19.24 0.48 17.37
CA GLU A 56 19.37 0.24 15.94
C GLU A 56 20.55 -0.71 15.78
N GLN A 57 20.27 -1.99 15.52
CA GLN A 57 21.33 -2.88 15.07
C GLN A 57 21.78 -2.34 13.73
N PRO A 58 23.07 -2.03 13.55
CA PRO A 58 23.56 -1.64 12.25
C PRO A 58 23.30 -2.81 11.31
N VAL A 59 22.44 -2.60 10.31
CA VAL A 59 22.33 -3.51 9.17
C VAL A 59 23.73 -3.54 8.56
N MET A 60 24.44 -4.65 8.76
CA MET A 60 25.73 -4.87 8.14
C MET A 60 25.53 -4.72 6.63
N MET A 61 26.02 -3.62 6.09
CA MET A 61 26.19 -3.48 4.65
C MET A 61 27.13 -4.59 4.21
N ALA A 62 26.59 -5.59 3.51
CA ALA A 62 27.40 -6.60 2.86
C ALA A 62 28.44 -5.88 1.95
N PRO A 63 29.69 -6.35 1.91
CA PRO A 63 30.73 -5.73 1.10
C PRO A 63 30.32 -5.75 -0.38
N ALA A 64 30.41 -4.58 -1.02
CA ALA A 64 29.87 -4.26 -2.34
C ALA A 64 30.59 -4.93 -3.53
N ASN A 65 31.26 -6.08 -3.36
CA ASN A 65 32.12 -6.68 -4.41
C ASN A 65 32.02 -8.20 -4.56
N VAL A 66 30.98 -8.86 -4.01
CA VAL A 66 30.61 -10.21 -4.46
C VAL A 66 29.46 -10.04 -5.46
N PRO A 67 29.59 -10.47 -6.73
CA PRO A 67 28.44 -10.49 -7.63
C PRO A 67 27.34 -11.28 -6.94
N PRO A 68 26.13 -10.70 -6.76
CA PRO A 68 25.08 -11.37 -6.02
C PRO A 68 24.83 -12.74 -6.68
N LYS A 69 24.86 -13.80 -5.87
CA LYS A 69 24.49 -15.14 -6.34
C LYS A 69 23.14 -15.02 -7.06
N PRO A 70 22.97 -15.61 -8.26
CA PRO A 70 21.68 -15.60 -8.94
C PRO A 70 20.58 -16.03 -7.97
N VAL A 71 19.62 -15.13 -7.74
CA VAL A 71 18.48 -15.39 -6.88
C VAL A 71 17.50 -16.23 -7.70
N ALA A 72 17.27 -17.47 -7.29
CA ALA A 72 16.19 -18.27 -7.87
C ALA A 72 14.83 -17.66 -7.48
N PRO A 73 13.88 -17.51 -8.42
CA PRO A 73 12.57 -16.98 -8.10
C PRO A 73 11.82 -17.91 -7.13
N PRO A 74 11.01 -17.37 -6.20
CA PRO A 74 10.35 -18.15 -5.15
C PRO A 74 9.04 -18.81 -5.60
N TRP A 75 8.73 -18.76 -6.90
CA TRP A 75 7.39 -19.03 -7.45
C TRP A 75 7.22 -20.43 -8.06
N GLN A 76 8.28 -21.25 -8.09
CA GLN A 76 8.24 -22.59 -8.68
C GLN A 76 7.20 -23.49 -8.00
N ASP A 77 7.11 -23.41 -6.67
CA ASP A 77 6.15 -24.16 -5.84
C ASP A 77 4.95 -23.29 -5.43
N LEU A 78 4.57 -22.32 -6.27
CA LEU A 78 3.48 -21.40 -5.95
C LEU A 78 2.17 -22.17 -5.70
N VAL A 79 1.53 -21.86 -4.58
CA VAL A 79 0.18 -22.34 -4.23
C VAL A 79 -0.81 -21.18 -4.15
N PHE A 80 -2.10 -21.47 -4.16
CA PHE A 80 -3.12 -20.45 -3.93
C PHE A 80 -3.20 -20.05 -2.45
N PRO A 81 -3.65 -18.82 -2.16
CA PRO A 81 -3.67 -18.28 -0.79
C PRO A 81 -4.74 -18.93 0.12
N THR A 82 -5.58 -19.82 -0.42
CA THR A 82 -6.61 -20.58 0.29
C THR A 82 -6.83 -21.93 -0.43
N ALA A 83 -7.69 -22.78 0.13
CA ALA A 83 -8.15 -24.02 -0.54
C ALA A 83 -8.99 -23.79 -1.81
N GLN A 84 -9.36 -22.55 -2.14
CA GLN A 84 -10.10 -22.21 -3.35
C GLN A 84 -9.25 -22.39 -4.61
N THR A 85 -9.45 -23.48 -5.34
CA THR A 85 -8.69 -23.82 -6.55
C THR A 85 -9.26 -23.21 -7.84
N GLY A 86 -10.43 -22.60 -7.77
CA GLY A 86 -11.14 -22.02 -8.92
C GLY A 86 -10.61 -20.67 -9.42
N LEU A 87 -9.54 -20.10 -8.84
CA LEU A 87 -9.10 -18.72 -9.15
C LEU A 87 -8.85 -18.48 -10.65
N LEU A 88 -8.36 -19.50 -11.37
CA LEU A 88 -8.05 -19.39 -12.81
C LEU A 88 -9.15 -19.95 -13.73
N SER A 89 -10.32 -20.30 -13.19
CA SER A 89 -11.43 -20.88 -13.95
C SER A 89 -12.20 -19.87 -14.81
N GLY A 90 -12.12 -18.57 -14.47
CA GLY A 90 -12.97 -17.53 -15.06
C GLY A 90 -14.34 -17.38 -14.40
N ASP A 91 -14.67 -18.23 -13.42
CA ASP A 91 -15.91 -18.12 -12.64
C ASP A 91 -15.79 -17.00 -11.58
N LEU A 92 -16.60 -15.95 -11.73
CA LEU A 92 -16.60 -14.81 -10.81
C LEU A 92 -17.11 -15.15 -9.40
N ARG A 93 -17.85 -16.26 -9.22
CA ARG A 93 -18.35 -16.70 -7.90
C ARG A 93 -17.25 -17.11 -6.93
N VAL A 94 -16.05 -17.33 -7.47
CA VAL A 94 -14.83 -17.59 -6.71
C VAL A 94 -14.36 -16.34 -5.95
N PHE A 95 -14.79 -15.16 -6.39
CA PHE A 95 -14.44 -13.87 -5.79
C PHE A 95 -15.63 -13.28 -5.04
N MET A 96 -15.33 -12.49 -4.02
CA MET A 96 -16.32 -11.81 -3.20
C MET A 96 -16.52 -10.37 -3.71
N PRO A 97 -17.62 -10.05 -4.38
CA PRO A 97 -17.82 -8.70 -4.90
C PRO A 97 -18.10 -7.68 -3.79
N ALA A 98 -17.53 -6.48 -3.94
CA ALA A 98 -17.87 -5.33 -3.12
C ALA A 98 -19.32 -4.84 -3.36
N ASN A 99 -19.87 -5.09 -4.55
CA ASN A 99 -21.26 -4.79 -4.89
C ASN A 99 -21.84 -5.93 -5.75
N PRO A 100 -22.96 -6.57 -5.36
CA PRO A 100 -23.58 -7.63 -6.16
C PRO A 100 -23.94 -7.23 -7.60
N ALA A 101 -24.20 -5.96 -7.86
CA ALA A 101 -24.46 -5.43 -9.21
C ALA A 101 -23.20 -5.37 -10.10
N HIS A 102 -22.02 -5.52 -9.51
CA HIS A 102 -20.71 -5.54 -10.16
C HIS A 102 -19.95 -6.78 -9.68
N PRO A 103 -20.25 -7.98 -10.21
CA PRO A 103 -19.64 -9.24 -9.75
C PRO A 103 -18.11 -9.27 -9.92
N ASP A 104 -17.57 -8.43 -10.80
CA ASP A 104 -16.14 -8.19 -11.01
C ASP A 104 -15.50 -7.28 -9.94
N SER A 105 -16.27 -6.66 -9.05
CA SER A 105 -15.77 -5.67 -8.06
C SER A 105 -14.84 -6.23 -6.97
N GLY A 106 -14.68 -7.56 -6.92
CA GLY A 106 -13.68 -8.26 -6.11
C GLY A 106 -12.38 -8.59 -6.87
N LEU A 107 -12.28 -8.25 -8.16
CA LEU A 107 -11.07 -8.43 -8.96
C LEU A 107 -10.14 -7.21 -8.88
N PHE A 108 -8.90 -7.37 -9.30
CA PHE A 108 -7.95 -6.26 -9.41
C PHE A 108 -8.43 -5.21 -10.42
N GLY A 109 -8.03 -3.96 -10.20
CA GLY A 109 -8.19 -2.89 -11.17
C GLY A 109 -9.31 -1.93 -10.84
N THR A 110 -9.68 -1.11 -11.81
CA THR A 110 -10.74 -0.11 -11.64
C THR A 110 -12.12 -0.76 -11.74
N VAL A 111 -12.52 -1.55 -10.73
CA VAL A 111 -13.76 -2.35 -10.73
C VAL A 111 -14.83 -1.86 -9.75
N ARG A 112 -14.52 -0.89 -8.88
CA ARG A 112 -15.44 -0.39 -7.85
C ARG A 112 -16.05 0.94 -8.25
N ASN A 113 -17.35 1.11 -8.04
CA ASN A 113 -18.00 2.42 -8.10
C ASN A 113 -18.00 3.05 -6.70
N GLY A 114 -17.33 4.19 -6.55
CA GLY A 114 -17.27 4.94 -5.29
C GLY A 114 -18.57 5.68 -4.98
N ALA A 115 -18.68 6.22 -3.76
CA ALA A 115 -19.88 6.88 -3.22
C ALA A 115 -20.42 8.08 -4.04
N LYS A 116 -19.69 8.56 -5.05
CA LYS A 116 -20.09 9.64 -5.96
C LYS A 116 -20.17 9.20 -7.44
N GLY A 117 -20.23 7.89 -7.69
CA GLY A 117 -20.15 7.33 -9.05
C GLY A 117 -18.75 7.34 -9.67
N LEU A 118 -17.75 7.88 -8.96
CA LEU A 118 -16.35 7.85 -9.40
C LEU A 118 -15.77 6.46 -9.21
N SER A 119 -15.13 5.92 -10.24
CA SER A 119 -14.48 4.62 -10.14
C SER A 119 -13.33 4.64 -9.11
N ARG A 120 -13.18 3.54 -8.37
CA ARG A 120 -12.10 3.33 -7.40
C ARG A 120 -11.30 2.10 -7.81
N PHE A 121 -10.00 2.21 -7.60
CA PHE A 121 -9.08 1.13 -7.81
C PHE A 121 -9.20 0.06 -6.71
N HIS A 122 -9.04 -1.20 -7.10
CA HIS A 122 -8.91 -2.33 -6.19
C HIS A 122 -7.53 -2.95 -6.40
N GLU A 123 -6.69 -2.93 -5.36
CA GLU A 123 -5.26 -3.27 -5.44
C GLU A 123 -4.97 -4.79 -5.37
N GLY A 124 -6.01 -5.63 -5.32
CA GLY A 124 -5.87 -7.07 -5.17
C GLY A 124 -7.10 -7.87 -5.58
N LEU A 125 -7.21 -9.07 -5.02
CA LEU A 125 -8.34 -10.00 -5.22
C LEU A 125 -9.05 -10.26 -3.90
N ASP A 126 -10.37 -10.16 -3.90
CA ASP A 126 -11.23 -10.55 -2.79
C ASP A 126 -11.68 -11.99 -3.02
N ILE A 127 -11.02 -12.97 -2.40
CA ILE A 127 -11.29 -14.41 -2.62
C ILE A 127 -12.37 -14.88 -1.65
N ALA A 128 -13.44 -15.46 -2.19
CA ALA A 128 -14.60 -15.91 -1.43
C ALA A 128 -14.31 -17.19 -0.59
N PRO A 129 -14.94 -17.34 0.58
CA PRO A 129 -14.80 -18.54 1.39
C PRO A 129 -15.51 -19.74 0.76
N LEU A 130 -14.93 -20.91 0.95
CA LEU A 130 -15.54 -22.22 0.71
C LEU A 130 -16.38 -22.68 1.91
N HIS A 131 -15.96 -22.36 3.13
CA HIS A 131 -16.59 -22.86 4.35
C HIS A 131 -16.99 -21.74 5.31
N ARG A 132 -18.16 -21.92 5.92
CA ARG A 132 -18.67 -21.05 6.99
C ARG A 132 -19.15 -21.88 8.17
N ASP A 133 -19.02 -21.32 9.37
CA ASP A 133 -19.57 -21.92 10.58
C ASP A 133 -21.09 -21.67 10.71
N ARG A 134 -21.69 -22.15 11.82
CA ARG A 134 -23.13 -21.97 12.10
C ARG A 134 -23.55 -20.51 12.31
N ARG A 135 -22.61 -19.62 12.60
CA ARG A 135 -22.84 -18.17 12.75
C ARG A 135 -22.66 -17.44 11.41
N GLY A 136 -22.23 -18.15 10.37
CA GLY A 136 -21.94 -17.61 9.05
C GLY A 136 -20.54 -17.01 8.93
N GLU A 137 -19.65 -17.23 9.89
CA GLU A 137 -18.27 -16.75 9.85
C GLU A 137 -17.43 -17.58 8.87
N PRO A 138 -16.57 -16.97 8.02
CA PRO A 138 -15.59 -17.71 7.23
C PRO A 138 -14.68 -18.55 8.12
N THR A 139 -14.38 -19.76 7.69
CA THR A 139 -13.50 -20.69 8.43
C THR A 139 -12.28 -21.15 7.65
N ASP A 140 -12.14 -20.66 6.41
CA ASP A 140 -11.05 -21.03 5.52
C ASP A 140 -9.70 -20.55 6.09
N GLU A 141 -8.73 -21.45 6.08
CA GLU A 141 -7.34 -21.11 6.37
C GLU A 141 -6.73 -20.31 5.22
N VAL A 142 -5.93 -19.30 5.57
CA VAL A 142 -5.19 -18.47 4.63
C VAL A 142 -3.72 -18.87 4.69
N HIS A 143 -3.13 -19.12 3.53
CA HIS A 143 -1.80 -19.72 3.37
C HIS A 143 -0.82 -18.81 2.63
N ALA A 144 0.47 -18.96 2.92
CA ALA A 144 1.52 -18.34 2.14
C ALA A 144 1.57 -18.91 0.72
N VAL A 145 1.47 -18.06 -0.30
CA VAL A 145 1.49 -18.52 -1.71
C VAL A 145 2.86 -19.03 -2.14
N ALA A 146 3.93 -18.60 -1.48
CA ALA A 146 5.31 -18.92 -1.81
C ALA A 146 6.21 -18.83 -0.57
N LYS A 147 7.43 -19.34 -0.67
CA LYS A 147 8.45 -19.17 0.37
C LYS A 147 8.70 -17.68 0.60
N GLY A 148 8.74 -17.26 1.87
CA GLY A 148 8.95 -15.85 2.21
C GLY A 148 9.25 -15.62 3.69
N VAL A 149 9.46 -14.36 4.04
CA VAL A 149 9.63 -13.91 5.43
C VAL A 149 8.46 -12.99 5.78
N VAL A 150 7.85 -13.21 6.95
CA VAL A 150 6.81 -12.34 7.49
C VAL A 150 7.43 -10.99 7.82
N ALA A 151 7.13 -9.98 7.00
CA ALA A 151 7.64 -8.63 7.15
C ALA A 151 6.83 -7.83 8.17
N TYR A 152 5.51 -8.05 8.18
CA TYR A 152 4.60 -7.26 8.98
C TYR A 152 3.33 -8.01 9.35
N VAL A 153 2.79 -7.67 10.53
CA VAL A 153 1.52 -8.17 11.04
C VAL A 153 0.75 -7.01 11.69
N SER A 154 -0.45 -6.73 11.20
CA SER A 154 -1.44 -5.89 11.90
C SER A 154 -2.39 -6.79 12.68
N SER A 155 -2.37 -6.70 14.01
CA SER A 155 -3.25 -7.48 14.89
C SER A 155 -4.54 -6.76 15.29
N VAL A 156 -4.67 -5.46 14.99
CA VAL A 156 -5.80 -4.64 15.40
C VAL A 156 -6.81 -4.50 14.26
N ALA A 157 -8.00 -5.07 14.45
CA ALA A 157 -9.03 -5.18 13.41
C ALA A 157 -9.51 -3.85 12.81
N GLY A 158 -9.52 -2.76 13.60
CA GLY A 158 -10.04 -1.46 13.19
C GLY A 158 -8.98 -0.43 12.81
N ASN A 159 -7.69 -0.79 12.81
CA ASN A 159 -6.60 0.17 12.57
C ASN A 159 -6.25 0.32 11.08
N SER A 160 -6.91 -0.37 10.16
CA SER A 160 -6.64 -0.22 8.73
C SER A 160 -7.84 -0.66 7.92
N ASN A 161 -7.99 -0.16 6.70
CA ASN A 161 -8.97 -0.72 5.78
C ASN A 161 -8.68 -2.21 5.49
N TYR A 162 -7.43 -2.66 5.62
CA TYR A 162 -7.05 -4.08 5.57
C TYR A 162 -7.42 -4.89 6.83
N GLY A 163 -7.79 -4.22 7.92
CA GLY A 163 -8.07 -4.84 9.21
C GLY A 163 -6.86 -5.56 9.83
N LYS A 164 -7.05 -6.84 10.18
CA LYS A 164 -5.92 -7.72 10.50
C LYS A 164 -5.32 -8.24 9.20
N TYR A 165 -4.01 -8.04 9.03
CA TYR A 165 -3.33 -8.46 7.81
C TYR A 165 -1.89 -8.86 8.05
N VAL A 166 -1.38 -9.69 7.14
CA VAL A 166 0.00 -10.17 7.08
C VAL A 166 0.63 -9.69 5.78
N VAL A 167 1.87 -9.22 5.84
CA VAL A 167 2.70 -8.97 4.65
C VAL A 167 3.90 -9.92 4.67
N LEU A 168 4.08 -10.65 3.59
CA LEU A 168 5.27 -11.45 3.34
C LEU A 168 6.19 -10.74 2.34
N LEU A 169 7.50 -10.90 2.50
CA LEU A 169 8.49 -10.56 1.48
C LEU A 169 9.09 -11.84 0.89
N HIS A 170 9.17 -11.85 -0.43
CA HIS A 170 9.69 -12.94 -1.24
C HIS A 170 10.95 -12.44 -1.97
N ASN A 171 12.01 -13.25 -1.96
CA ASN A 171 13.26 -12.91 -2.59
C ASN A 171 13.22 -13.27 -4.08
N ASP A 172 13.17 -12.28 -4.97
CA ASP A 172 13.04 -12.43 -6.42
C ASP A 172 14.19 -11.69 -7.14
N PRO A 173 14.55 -12.06 -8.39
CA PRO A 173 15.46 -11.29 -9.23
C PRO A 173 15.18 -9.78 -9.36
N VAL A 174 13.92 -9.33 -9.24
CA VAL A 174 13.60 -7.90 -9.23
C VAL A 174 13.90 -7.21 -7.89
N GLY A 175 14.23 -7.98 -6.84
CA GLY A 175 14.32 -7.54 -5.46
C GLY A 175 13.19 -8.12 -4.60
N ALA A 176 12.88 -7.49 -3.47
CA ALA A 176 11.83 -7.96 -2.59
C ALA A 176 10.43 -7.73 -3.20
N VAL A 177 9.70 -8.81 -3.43
CA VAL A 177 8.28 -8.79 -3.84
C VAL A 177 7.41 -9.01 -2.61
N TYR A 178 6.37 -8.22 -2.43
CA TYR A 178 5.44 -8.42 -1.32
C TYR A 178 4.24 -9.27 -1.74
N THR A 179 3.71 -10.05 -0.79
CA THR A 179 2.30 -10.47 -0.83
C THR A 179 1.59 -10.02 0.43
N LEU A 180 0.32 -9.63 0.32
CA LEU A 180 -0.50 -9.15 1.43
C LEU A 180 -1.76 -10.00 1.55
N TYR A 181 -2.13 -10.33 2.78
CA TYR A 181 -3.29 -11.15 3.13
C TYR A 181 -4.11 -10.42 4.19
N ALA A 182 -5.30 -9.91 3.83
CA ALA A 182 -6.08 -9.01 4.67
C ALA A 182 -7.41 -9.59 5.15
N HIS A 183 -8.08 -8.79 5.98
CA HIS A 183 -9.39 -9.05 6.56
C HIS A 183 -9.45 -10.28 7.49
N LEU A 184 -8.31 -10.74 7.97
CA LEU A 184 -8.20 -11.98 8.72
C LEU A 184 -9.01 -11.92 10.04
N ALA A 185 -9.61 -13.04 10.43
CA ALA A 185 -10.24 -13.19 11.74
C ALA A 185 -9.19 -13.43 12.83
N SER A 186 -8.18 -14.25 12.53
CA SER A 186 -7.07 -14.61 13.42
C SER A 186 -5.74 -14.67 12.66
N LEU A 187 -4.64 -14.64 13.39
CA LEU A 187 -3.27 -14.63 12.87
C LEU A 187 -2.52 -15.83 13.45
N ALA A 188 -1.73 -16.52 12.62
CA ALA A 188 -0.96 -17.70 12.99
C ALA A 188 0.57 -17.47 12.97
N VAL A 189 1.01 -16.25 12.64
CA VAL A 189 2.42 -15.92 12.42
C VAL A 189 2.84 -14.62 13.11
N LYS A 190 4.16 -14.41 13.17
CA LYS A 190 4.79 -13.20 13.72
C LYS A 190 5.88 -12.65 12.78
N PRO A 191 6.18 -11.33 12.81
CA PRO A 191 7.27 -10.75 12.04
C PRO A 191 8.61 -11.48 12.24
N GLY A 192 9.38 -11.59 11.17
CA GLY A 192 10.66 -12.31 11.11
C GLY A 192 10.56 -13.82 10.87
N GLN A 193 9.37 -14.41 10.97
CA GLN A 193 9.17 -15.84 10.70
C GLN A 193 9.37 -16.15 9.22
N THR A 194 10.17 -17.17 8.91
CA THR A 194 10.24 -17.74 7.55
C THR A 194 9.11 -18.74 7.37
N VAL A 195 8.42 -18.66 6.23
CA VAL A 195 7.29 -19.53 5.86
C VAL A 195 7.57 -20.22 4.53
N GLN A 196 7.04 -21.42 4.37
CA GLN A 196 7.06 -22.18 3.12
C GLN A 196 5.72 -22.01 2.38
N PRO A 197 5.64 -22.31 1.07
CA PRO A 197 4.37 -22.36 0.37
C PRO A 197 3.37 -23.26 1.12
N GLY A 198 2.12 -22.81 1.26
CA GLY A 198 1.07 -23.52 1.97
C GLY A 198 1.07 -23.36 3.50
N ALA A 199 2.05 -22.66 4.09
CA ALA A 199 2.09 -22.47 5.53
C ALA A 199 0.93 -21.59 6.03
N PRO A 200 0.26 -21.94 7.17
CA PRO A 200 -0.79 -21.12 7.78
C PRO A 200 -0.32 -19.72 8.12
N LEU A 201 -1.08 -18.72 7.69
CA LEU A 201 -0.91 -17.30 8.07
C LEU A 201 -2.01 -16.84 9.02
N GLY A 202 -3.19 -17.43 8.93
CA GLY A 202 -4.35 -17.06 9.73
C GLY A 202 -5.64 -17.69 9.20
N VAL A 203 -6.77 -17.22 9.70
CA VAL A 203 -8.11 -17.63 9.24
C VAL A 203 -8.78 -16.44 8.58
N MET A 204 -9.45 -16.71 7.45
CA MET A 204 -10.25 -15.73 6.71
C MET A 204 -11.27 -15.05 7.64
N GLY A 205 -11.57 -13.78 7.39
CA GLY A 205 -12.56 -13.05 8.18
C GLY A 205 -13.22 -11.92 7.41
N HIS A 206 -13.56 -10.88 8.15
CA HIS A 206 -14.17 -9.67 7.61
C HIS A 206 -13.73 -8.41 8.40
N THR A 207 -12.50 -8.44 8.96
CA THR A 207 -11.98 -7.33 9.78
C THR A 207 -11.57 -6.13 8.90
N SER A 208 -11.92 -4.92 9.32
CA SER A 208 -11.54 -3.67 8.65
C SER A 208 -11.91 -2.47 9.51
N SER A 209 -11.26 -1.32 9.30
CA SER A 209 -11.72 -0.02 9.79
C SER A 209 -13.03 0.44 9.13
N SER A 210 -13.32 -0.07 7.93
CA SER A 210 -14.58 0.16 7.22
C SER A 210 -15.40 -1.13 7.25
N ALA A 211 -16.58 -1.13 7.86
CA ALA A 211 -17.35 -2.36 8.10
C ALA A 211 -17.54 -3.22 6.84
N ILE A 212 -17.05 -4.46 6.88
CA ILE A 212 -17.35 -5.52 5.92
C ILE A 212 -18.41 -6.42 6.57
N PRO A 213 -19.62 -6.51 6.01
CA PRO A 213 -20.64 -7.44 6.46
C PRO A 213 -20.15 -8.89 6.43
N ARG A 214 -20.61 -9.70 7.37
CA ARG A 214 -20.15 -11.09 7.55
C ARG A 214 -20.36 -11.95 6.30
N GLU A 215 -21.48 -11.78 5.61
CA GLU A 215 -21.81 -12.45 4.35
C GLU A 215 -20.81 -12.12 3.23
N ARG A 216 -20.10 -11.00 3.35
CA ARG A 216 -19.00 -10.59 2.47
C ARG A 216 -17.62 -10.85 3.06
N GLY A 217 -17.48 -11.67 4.10
CA GLY A 217 -16.16 -12.11 4.55
C GLY A 217 -15.38 -12.78 3.42
N HIS A 218 -14.11 -12.41 3.28
CA HIS A 218 -13.19 -12.81 2.22
C HIS A 218 -11.74 -12.65 2.72
N VAL A 219 -10.78 -13.21 1.99
CA VAL A 219 -9.38 -12.76 2.09
C VAL A 219 -9.13 -11.79 0.96
N HIS A 220 -8.57 -10.63 1.29
CA HIS A 220 -8.04 -9.71 0.29
C HIS A 220 -6.56 -10.06 0.06
N PHE A 221 -6.21 -10.42 -1.18
CA PHE A 221 -4.88 -10.87 -1.56
C PHE A 221 -4.25 -9.92 -2.58
N GLU A 222 -3.04 -9.45 -2.29
CA GLU A 222 -2.24 -8.63 -3.20
C GLU A 222 -0.87 -9.24 -3.46
N ILE A 223 -0.26 -8.88 -4.59
CA ILE A 223 1.15 -9.09 -4.90
C ILE A 223 1.70 -7.84 -5.60
N GLY A 224 2.92 -7.42 -5.26
CA GLY A 224 3.52 -6.23 -5.86
C GLY A 224 4.88 -5.86 -5.29
N LEU A 225 5.25 -4.58 -5.40
CA LEU A 225 6.50 -4.04 -4.84
C LEU A 225 6.25 -2.97 -3.78
N VAL A 226 7.24 -2.79 -2.90
CA VAL A 226 7.26 -1.71 -1.91
C VAL A 226 7.82 -0.45 -2.57
N ASN A 227 7.13 0.69 -2.42
CA ASN A 227 7.50 1.94 -3.08
C ASN A 227 8.76 2.57 -2.48
N ASN A 228 8.86 2.66 -1.15
CA ASN A 228 9.96 3.36 -0.49
C ASN A 228 10.28 2.79 0.90
N GLU A 229 11.55 2.46 1.18
CA GLU A 229 12.02 2.02 2.51
C GLU A 229 12.01 3.14 3.56
N ARG A 230 11.82 4.39 3.14
CA ARG A 230 11.71 5.55 4.03
C ARG A 230 10.29 6.04 4.20
N PHE A 231 9.30 5.29 3.70
CA PHE A 231 7.89 5.68 3.77
C PHE A 231 7.42 5.99 5.20
N ALA A 232 7.81 5.20 6.19
CA ALA A 232 7.44 5.46 7.58
C ALA A 232 7.87 6.86 8.06
N TYR A 233 9.04 7.34 7.63
CA TYR A 233 9.50 8.69 7.95
C TYR A 233 8.65 9.75 7.24
N TRP A 234 8.38 9.56 5.94
CA TRP A 234 7.50 10.44 5.18
C TRP A 234 6.11 10.52 5.82
N TYR A 235 5.49 9.37 6.13
CA TYR A 235 4.14 9.28 6.66
C TYR A 235 4.00 9.97 8.03
N ARG A 236 5.02 9.80 8.90
CA ARG A 236 5.09 10.52 10.18
C ARG A 236 5.33 12.02 10.02
N ALA A 237 6.14 12.44 9.04
CA ALA A 237 6.34 13.85 8.74
C ALA A 237 5.04 14.53 8.27
N GLN A 238 4.18 13.79 7.57
CA GLN A 238 2.81 14.24 7.21
C GLN A 238 1.82 14.20 8.40
N LYS A 239 2.25 13.72 9.58
CA LYS A 239 1.42 13.57 10.79
C LYS A 239 0.18 12.68 10.59
N LEU A 240 0.28 11.71 9.69
CA LEU A 240 -0.82 10.81 9.36
C LEU A 240 -0.93 9.67 10.38
N LYS A 241 -2.16 9.17 10.55
CA LYS A 241 -2.51 8.04 11.43
C LYS A 241 -3.66 7.25 10.80
N PRO A 242 -3.80 5.96 11.13
CA PRO A 242 -2.86 5.11 11.88
C PRO A 242 -1.56 4.83 11.12
N ASP A 243 -0.49 4.49 11.84
CA ASP A 243 0.86 4.29 11.29
C ASP A 243 1.21 2.79 11.28
N HIS A 244 1.46 2.26 10.09
CA HIS A 244 1.84 0.86 9.84
C HIS A 244 3.29 0.71 9.36
N GLY A 245 4.11 1.75 9.57
CA GLY A 245 5.49 1.77 9.10
C GLY A 245 5.59 1.66 7.58
N ASN A 246 6.61 0.95 7.10
CA ASN A 246 6.85 0.77 5.67
C ASN A 246 5.88 -0.21 4.99
N PHE A 247 5.01 -0.89 5.75
CA PHE A 247 4.04 -1.84 5.21
C PHE A 247 2.61 -1.28 5.27
N HIS A 248 2.49 0.05 5.39
CA HIS A 248 1.24 0.76 5.17
C HIS A 248 0.82 0.65 3.69
N GLY A 249 -0.48 0.48 3.40
CA GLY A 249 -0.99 0.26 2.03
C GLY A 249 -0.55 1.31 1.02
N GLN A 250 -0.48 2.59 1.39
CA GLN A 250 0.05 3.66 0.52
C GLN A 250 1.52 3.46 0.06
N ASN A 251 2.28 2.57 0.71
CA ASN A 251 3.64 2.21 0.31
C ASN A 251 3.73 0.90 -0.47
N LEU A 252 2.61 0.21 -0.65
CA LEU A 252 2.51 -1.05 -1.36
C LEU A 252 1.81 -0.76 -2.68
N THR A 253 2.34 -1.25 -3.78
CA THR A 253 1.67 -1.09 -5.07
C THR A 253 1.62 -2.41 -5.81
N GLY A 254 0.40 -2.92 -5.90
CA GLY A 254 0.09 -4.23 -6.47
C GLY A 254 0.07 -4.24 -8.00
N VAL A 255 0.10 -5.45 -8.54
CA VAL A 255 -0.27 -5.79 -9.92
C VAL A 255 -1.47 -6.73 -9.90
N ASP A 256 -2.07 -7.02 -11.06
CA ASP A 256 -3.15 -8.02 -11.14
C ASP A 256 -2.65 -9.41 -10.68
N PRO A 257 -3.10 -9.92 -9.52
CA PRO A 257 -2.63 -11.20 -9.03
C PRO A 257 -3.16 -12.35 -9.91
N LEU A 258 -4.31 -12.22 -10.58
CA LEU A 258 -4.77 -13.25 -11.52
C LEU A 258 -3.91 -13.28 -12.77
N ALA A 259 -3.50 -12.12 -13.30
CA ALA A 259 -2.57 -12.07 -14.42
C ALA A 259 -1.25 -12.76 -14.06
N PHE A 260 -0.70 -12.47 -12.87
CA PHE A 260 0.52 -13.12 -12.39
C PHE A 260 0.34 -14.64 -12.24
N LEU A 261 -0.72 -15.11 -11.58
CA LEU A 261 -0.99 -16.54 -11.39
C LEU A 261 -1.15 -17.30 -12.72
N ARG A 262 -1.82 -16.70 -13.72
CA ARG A 262 -1.94 -17.27 -15.07
C ARG A 262 -0.58 -17.33 -15.77
N TRP A 263 0.16 -16.24 -15.72
CA TRP A 263 1.48 -16.14 -16.32
C TRP A 263 2.46 -17.14 -15.70
N GLN A 264 2.50 -17.27 -14.37
CA GLN A 264 3.39 -18.19 -13.66
C GLN A 264 3.11 -19.65 -14.01
N ARG A 265 1.84 -20.03 -14.19
CA ARG A 265 1.47 -21.39 -14.64
C ARG A 265 2.04 -21.73 -16.02
N GLN A 266 2.21 -20.73 -16.88
CA GLN A 266 2.80 -20.89 -18.21
C GLN A 266 4.33 -20.75 -18.20
N ASN A 267 4.89 -20.17 -17.13
CA ASN A 267 6.31 -19.85 -16.97
C ASN A 267 6.80 -20.31 -15.59
N PRO A 268 6.89 -21.63 -15.32
CA PRO A 268 7.16 -22.14 -13.96
C PRO A 268 8.52 -21.71 -13.39
N GLU A 269 9.50 -21.46 -14.25
CA GLU A 269 10.83 -20.94 -13.88
C GLU A 269 10.91 -19.40 -13.93
N GLY A 270 9.80 -18.75 -14.26
CA GLY A 270 9.72 -17.31 -14.43
C GLY A 270 9.84 -16.56 -13.10
N SER A 271 10.45 -15.38 -13.16
CA SER A 271 10.51 -14.45 -12.03
C SER A 271 9.43 -13.38 -12.09
N PHE A 272 9.18 -12.71 -10.97
CA PHE A 272 8.27 -11.56 -10.96
C PHE A 272 8.81 -10.42 -11.84
N ARG A 273 10.14 -10.28 -11.96
CA ARG A 273 10.78 -9.41 -12.95
C ARG A 273 10.28 -9.68 -14.36
N ASP A 274 10.27 -10.94 -14.78
CA ASP A 274 9.90 -11.33 -16.14
C ASP A 274 8.40 -11.07 -16.37
N PHE A 275 7.56 -11.31 -15.36
CA PHE A 275 6.16 -10.89 -15.39
C PHE A 275 6.02 -9.38 -15.56
N LEU A 276 6.72 -8.57 -14.76
CA LEU A 276 6.68 -7.10 -14.86
C LEU A 276 7.09 -6.58 -16.24
N ALA A 277 8.03 -7.25 -16.91
CA ALA A 277 8.45 -6.90 -18.27
C ALA A 277 7.34 -7.08 -19.33
N THR A 278 6.30 -7.88 -19.02
CA THR A 278 5.12 -8.05 -19.89
C THR A 278 4.00 -7.04 -19.61
N GLN A 279 4.10 -6.27 -18.52
CA GLN A 279 3.03 -5.37 -18.11
C GLN A 279 3.04 -4.08 -18.94
N PRO A 280 1.87 -3.61 -19.41
CA PRO A 280 1.78 -2.37 -20.15
C PRO A 280 1.94 -1.15 -19.23
N ALA A 281 2.60 -0.11 -19.73
CA ALA A 281 2.64 1.18 -19.06
C ALA A 281 1.38 1.99 -19.37
N ALA A 282 0.66 2.42 -18.33
CA ALA A 282 -0.52 3.28 -18.44
C ALA A 282 -0.13 4.75 -18.65
N PHE A 283 0.97 5.19 -18.03
CA PHE A 283 1.45 6.56 -18.16
C PHE A 283 2.96 6.65 -17.99
N GLU A 284 3.54 7.72 -18.54
CA GLU A 284 4.93 8.10 -18.31
C GLU A 284 5.02 9.50 -17.69
N LEU A 285 5.96 9.63 -16.75
CA LEU A 285 6.30 10.89 -16.10
C LEU A 285 7.75 11.24 -16.41
N VAL A 286 8.02 12.53 -16.62
CA VAL A 286 9.34 13.10 -16.40
C VAL A 286 9.33 13.74 -15.02
N VAL A 287 10.31 13.43 -14.18
CA VAL A 287 10.43 13.98 -12.82
C VAL A 287 11.88 14.38 -12.51
N ILE A 288 12.06 15.46 -11.75
CA ILE A 288 13.34 15.83 -11.12
C ILE A 288 13.22 15.52 -9.62
N PRO A 289 13.63 14.31 -9.17
CA PRO A 289 13.57 13.96 -7.76
C PRO A 289 14.62 14.75 -6.98
N ALA A 290 14.29 15.09 -5.73
CA ALA A 290 15.22 15.77 -4.83
C ALA A 290 16.36 14.83 -4.38
N HIS A 291 16.07 13.54 -4.30
CA HIS A 291 17.00 12.50 -3.86
C HIS A 291 17.12 11.39 -4.90
N ALA A 292 18.06 10.48 -4.67
CA ALA A 292 18.11 9.24 -5.41
C ALA A 292 16.83 8.43 -5.19
N LEU A 293 16.25 7.86 -6.26
CA LEU A 293 15.03 7.07 -6.15
C LEU A 293 15.33 5.74 -5.47
N ASP A 294 14.89 5.62 -4.21
CA ASP A 294 15.04 4.40 -3.41
C ASP A 294 14.49 3.16 -4.15
N PHE A 295 13.36 3.32 -4.85
CA PHE A 295 12.73 2.27 -5.64
C PHE A 295 13.71 1.57 -6.60
N PHE A 296 14.39 2.33 -7.47
CA PHE A 296 15.32 1.74 -8.46
C PHE A 296 16.64 1.28 -7.84
N ARG A 297 16.97 1.73 -6.62
CA ARG A 297 18.13 1.21 -5.88
C ARG A 297 17.86 -0.22 -5.42
N ARG A 298 16.63 -0.50 -5.02
CA ARG A 298 16.17 -1.82 -4.57
C ARG A 298 15.72 -2.72 -5.72
N HIS A 299 15.31 -2.12 -6.83
CA HIS A 299 14.86 -2.80 -8.03
C HIS A 299 15.72 -2.41 -9.26
N PRO A 300 17.04 -2.65 -9.23
CA PRO A 300 17.96 -2.17 -10.27
C PRO A 300 17.67 -2.80 -11.64
N ALA A 301 17.04 -3.98 -11.68
CA ALA A 301 16.62 -4.64 -12.91
C ALA A 301 15.53 -3.88 -13.69
N LEU A 302 14.88 -2.89 -13.05
CA LEU A 302 13.88 -2.01 -13.66
C LEU A 302 14.49 -0.66 -14.13
N TRP A 303 15.79 -0.46 -13.94
CA TRP A 303 16.50 0.74 -14.41
C TRP A 303 17.24 0.46 -15.71
N GLU A 304 17.10 1.37 -16.68
CA GLU A 304 17.77 1.30 -17.98
C GLU A 304 18.79 2.44 -18.13
N GLY A 305 19.99 2.09 -18.60
CA GLY A 305 21.05 3.04 -18.93
C GLY A 305 21.94 3.44 -17.75
N ALA A 306 22.53 4.63 -17.84
CA ALA A 306 23.52 5.11 -16.87
C ALA A 306 22.90 5.32 -15.47
N ALA A 307 23.72 5.18 -14.43
CA ALA A 307 23.32 5.45 -13.06
C ALA A 307 22.81 6.89 -12.91
N TRP A 308 21.72 7.08 -12.14
CA TRP A 308 21.17 8.40 -11.90
C TRP A 308 21.96 9.16 -10.82
N ARG A 309 21.85 10.49 -10.83
CA ARG A 309 22.38 11.39 -9.78
C ARG A 309 21.23 12.24 -9.24
N ALA A 310 21.34 12.68 -7.98
CA ALA A 310 20.35 13.59 -7.40
C ALA A 310 20.21 14.85 -8.27
N GLY A 311 18.96 15.26 -8.54
CA GLY A 311 18.67 16.40 -9.41
C GLY A 311 18.72 16.13 -10.92
N ALA A 312 19.08 14.92 -11.36
CA ALA A 312 18.90 14.52 -12.75
C ALA A 312 17.41 14.32 -13.06
N ALA A 313 16.96 14.76 -14.25
CA ALA A 313 15.63 14.44 -14.73
C ALA A 313 15.57 12.97 -15.14
N VAL A 314 14.53 12.27 -14.72
CA VAL A 314 14.32 10.85 -15.00
C VAL A 314 12.93 10.63 -15.61
N VAL A 315 12.81 9.62 -16.46
CA VAL A 315 11.54 9.13 -16.97
C VAL A 315 11.12 7.90 -16.19
N LEU A 316 9.88 7.89 -15.73
CA LEU A 316 9.22 6.76 -15.09
C LEU A 316 8.08 6.29 -15.98
N SER A 317 8.06 5.01 -16.33
CA SER A 317 6.87 4.37 -16.89
C SER A 317 6.15 3.60 -15.79
N CYS A 318 4.83 3.74 -15.72
CA CYS A 318 4.05 3.25 -14.58
C CYS A 318 2.81 2.48 -15.04
N THR A 319 2.38 1.50 -14.24
CA THR A 319 1.05 0.87 -14.37
C THR A 319 -0.08 1.86 -14.04
N GLU A 320 -1.34 1.47 -14.25
CA GLU A 320 -2.51 2.32 -14.00
C GLU A 320 -2.65 2.79 -12.53
N ASN A 321 -2.12 2.02 -11.58
CA ASN A 321 -2.06 2.36 -10.15
C ASN A 321 -0.69 2.89 -9.68
N GLY A 322 0.23 3.17 -10.61
CA GLY A 322 1.48 3.84 -10.28
C GLY A 322 2.62 2.94 -9.84
N LEU A 323 2.61 1.63 -10.14
CA LEU A 323 3.80 0.81 -9.95
C LEU A 323 4.83 1.21 -11.01
N PRO A 324 6.04 1.67 -10.65
CA PRO A 324 7.07 1.93 -11.64
C PRO A 324 7.53 0.63 -12.30
N LEU A 325 7.37 0.54 -13.62
CA LEU A 325 7.79 -0.60 -14.45
C LEU A 325 9.21 -0.41 -14.98
N LYS A 326 9.55 0.81 -15.40
CA LYS A 326 10.88 1.17 -15.90
C LYS A 326 11.27 2.58 -15.52
N GLY A 327 12.56 2.77 -15.23
CA GLY A 327 13.18 4.07 -15.00
C GLY A 327 14.39 4.28 -15.90
N ARG A 328 14.60 5.50 -16.38
CA ARG A 328 15.83 5.89 -17.11
C ARG A 328 16.10 7.38 -16.95
N LEU A 329 17.29 7.81 -17.36
CA LEU A 329 17.56 9.23 -17.53
C LEU A 329 16.65 9.83 -18.63
N ALA A 330 16.15 11.03 -18.36
CA ALA A 330 15.42 11.80 -19.36
C ALA A 330 16.39 12.36 -20.40
N THR A 331 15.95 12.37 -21.65
CA THR A 331 16.60 13.11 -22.73
C THR A 331 16.46 14.62 -22.48
N GLU A 332 17.28 15.42 -23.16
CA GLU A 332 17.17 16.88 -23.05
C GLU A 332 15.80 17.40 -23.55
N ALA A 333 15.20 16.76 -24.55
CA ALA A 333 13.86 17.10 -25.02
C ALA A 333 12.77 16.82 -23.96
N GLU A 334 12.83 15.66 -23.31
CA GLU A 334 11.94 15.31 -22.20
C GLU A 334 12.17 16.21 -20.98
N ARG A 335 13.43 16.54 -20.67
CA ARG A 335 13.73 17.50 -19.61
C ARG A 335 13.09 18.87 -19.86
N ARG A 336 13.05 19.32 -21.12
CA ARG A 336 12.39 20.59 -21.49
C ARG A 336 10.88 20.55 -21.31
N SER A 337 10.24 19.37 -21.36
CA SER A 337 8.78 19.25 -21.16
C SER A 337 8.34 19.62 -19.74
N LEU A 338 9.26 19.62 -18.77
CA LEU A 338 9.02 20.08 -17.40
C LEU A 338 8.73 21.59 -17.31
N GLY A 339 9.28 22.39 -18.23
CA GLY A 339 9.19 23.85 -18.17
C GLY A 339 9.66 24.40 -16.81
N ARG A 340 8.73 24.94 -16.02
CA ARG A 340 9.01 25.49 -14.66
C ARG A 340 8.62 24.54 -13.52
N THR A 341 8.02 23.39 -13.83
CA THR A 341 7.62 22.40 -12.82
C THR A 341 8.76 21.38 -12.61
N ARG A 342 8.60 20.53 -11.59
CA ARG A 342 9.51 19.40 -11.33
C ARG A 342 8.98 18.06 -11.84
N VAL A 343 7.76 18.06 -12.37
CA VAL A 343 7.10 16.87 -12.89
C VAL A 343 6.19 17.23 -14.05
N ALA A 344 6.15 16.37 -15.05
CA ALA A 344 5.24 16.44 -16.18
C ALA A 344 4.78 15.04 -16.58
N VAL A 345 3.49 14.87 -16.85
CA VAL A 345 2.97 13.67 -17.51
C VAL A 345 3.26 13.83 -19.01
N THR A 346 4.02 12.91 -19.59
CA THR A 346 4.46 13.01 -20.99
C THR A 346 3.76 12.04 -21.92
N LYS A 347 3.27 10.92 -21.39
CA LYS A 347 2.55 9.91 -22.17
C LYS A 347 1.43 9.30 -21.34
N ILE A 348 0.34 8.97 -22.03
CA ILE A 348 -0.82 8.26 -21.49
C ILE A 348 -1.24 7.22 -22.52
N ASP A 349 -1.46 6.00 -22.05
CA ASP A 349 -2.23 5.00 -22.77
C ASP A 349 -3.61 4.90 -22.12
N ALA A 350 -4.62 5.47 -22.78
CA ALA A 350 -5.98 5.53 -22.24
C ALA A 350 -6.65 4.14 -22.15
N ALA A 351 -6.23 3.18 -22.99
CA ALA A 351 -6.77 1.83 -22.95
C ALA A 351 -6.26 1.08 -21.71
N VAL A 352 -4.98 1.27 -21.37
CA VAL A 352 -4.35 0.66 -20.20
C VAL A 352 -4.75 1.37 -18.89
N LEU A 353 -4.84 2.71 -18.90
CA LEU A 353 -5.30 3.50 -17.76
C LEU A 353 -6.78 3.22 -17.39
N GLY A 354 -7.54 2.72 -18.36
CA GLY A 354 -8.93 2.31 -18.18
C GLY A 354 -9.82 3.43 -17.64
N ARG A 355 -10.54 3.15 -16.55
CA ARG A 355 -11.42 4.12 -15.87
C ARG A 355 -10.67 5.04 -14.90
N ASN A 356 -9.34 5.00 -14.87
CA ASN A 356 -8.49 5.84 -14.04
C ASN A 356 -8.85 5.79 -12.54
N GLY A 357 -9.07 4.59 -12.00
CA GLY A 357 -9.61 4.40 -10.64
C GLY A 357 -8.71 4.89 -9.51
N SER A 358 -7.41 5.05 -9.77
CA SER A 358 -6.44 5.58 -8.81
C SER A 358 -6.34 7.11 -8.85
N HIS A 359 -6.82 7.73 -9.93
CA HIS A 359 -6.82 9.19 -10.14
C HIS A 359 -5.43 9.83 -9.97
N LEU A 360 -4.36 9.08 -10.30
CA LEU A 360 -2.99 9.59 -10.18
C LEU A 360 -2.71 10.67 -11.23
N VAL A 361 -3.21 10.46 -12.44
CA VAL A 361 -3.17 11.43 -13.54
C VAL A 361 -4.59 11.91 -13.84
N THR A 362 -4.76 13.18 -14.19
CA THR A 362 -6.06 13.79 -14.49
C THR A 362 -5.97 14.70 -15.72
N PRO A 363 -7.08 14.93 -16.44
CA PRO A 363 -7.11 15.91 -17.51
C PRO A 363 -6.87 17.33 -16.99
N GLY A 364 -5.93 18.04 -17.60
CA GLY A 364 -5.64 19.45 -17.38
C GLY A 364 -5.88 20.29 -18.64
N ARG A 365 -5.65 21.61 -18.54
CA ARG A 365 -5.90 22.56 -19.65
C ARG A 365 -5.05 22.32 -20.91
N ARG A 366 -3.89 21.67 -20.77
CA ARG A 366 -2.90 21.46 -21.84
C ARG A 366 -2.57 19.98 -22.06
N GLY A 367 -3.48 19.09 -21.69
CA GLY A 367 -3.26 17.64 -21.65
C GLY A 367 -3.30 17.10 -20.23
N TRP A 368 -2.76 15.91 -20.03
CA TRP A 368 -2.77 15.24 -18.73
C TRP A 368 -1.76 15.84 -17.76
N MET A 369 -2.09 15.79 -16.46
CA MET A 369 -1.23 16.22 -15.37
C MET A 369 -1.38 15.29 -14.18
N LEU A 370 -0.52 15.41 -13.15
CA LEU A 370 -0.76 14.70 -11.90
C LEU A 370 -1.99 15.31 -11.19
N GLY A 371 -2.88 14.44 -10.72
CA GLY A 371 -3.93 14.79 -9.77
C GLY A 371 -3.39 14.81 -8.35
N GLN A 372 -4.23 15.20 -7.39
CA GLN A 372 -3.86 15.24 -5.96
C GLN A 372 -3.38 13.88 -5.44
N SER A 373 -4.02 12.78 -5.85
CA SER A 373 -3.57 11.42 -5.51
C SER A 373 -2.19 11.11 -6.09
N GLY A 374 -1.92 11.58 -7.31
CA GLY A 374 -0.63 11.41 -7.98
C GLY A 374 0.49 12.23 -7.35
N GLU A 375 0.21 13.47 -6.95
CA GLU A 375 1.17 14.29 -6.20
C GLU A 375 1.52 13.64 -4.85
N HIS A 376 0.52 13.13 -4.13
CA HIS A 376 0.70 12.41 -2.87
C HIS A 376 1.53 11.14 -3.05
N TRP A 377 1.16 10.28 -4.00
CA TRP A 377 1.89 9.06 -4.37
C TRP A 377 3.34 9.36 -4.76
N LEU A 378 3.56 10.31 -5.67
CA LEU A 378 4.91 10.64 -6.15
C LEU A 378 5.77 11.23 -5.03
N SER A 379 5.17 12.03 -4.13
CA SER A 379 5.90 12.58 -2.98
C SER A 379 6.40 11.50 -2.03
N ALA A 380 5.64 10.41 -1.85
CA ALA A 380 6.06 9.26 -1.06
C ALA A 380 7.12 8.42 -1.79
N LEU A 381 6.93 8.20 -3.09
CA LEU A 381 7.88 7.45 -3.93
C LEU A 381 9.26 8.13 -4.01
N CYS A 382 9.31 9.46 -4.00
CA CYS A 382 10.53 10.25 -4.16
C CYS A 382 11.16 10.77 -2.85
N TYR A 383 10.59 10.43 -1.69
CA TYR A 383 11.09 10.88 -0.37
C TYR A 383 12.42 10.21 0.01
#